data_AF-A0A257K7D1-F1
#
_entry.id   AF-A0A257K7D1-F1
#
_cell.length_a   1.000
_cell.length_b   1.000
_cell.length_c   1.000
_cell.angle_alpha   90.00
_cell.angle_beta   90.00
_cell.angle_gamma   90.00
#
_symmetry.space_group_name_H-M   'P 1'
#
loop_
_entity.id
_entity.type
_entity.pdbx_description
1 polymer ?
#
loop_
_entity_poly.entity_id
_entity_poly.type
_entity_poly.pdbx_seq_one_letter_code
_entity_poly.pdbx_strand_id
1 'polypeptide(L)'
;MFKNDTKFMTDNPITSGLEMMFLEVKALRKMNFNEEEIELLLSLEYFNKYELFPVRKNEKITNKKILLDPVCAALVDFYFGAKKLVQTNEIAQQMRGVFQFNLTLIEDTTLESGEILKLQRQLFVAKSIVKKQSEWIYGFIFGNS
;
A
#
# COMPACT_ATOMS: atom_id res chain seq x y z
N MET A 1 -17.18 -16.10 -11.19
CA MET A 1 -16.58 -16.46 -12.49
C MET A 1 -15.96 -15.19 -13.04
N PHE A 2 -14.65 -15.02 -12.84
CA PHE A 2 -13.90 -13.85 -13.32
C PHE A 2 -13.77 -13.94 -14.83
N LYS A 3 -14.11 -12.86 -15.55
CA LYS A 3 -13.89 -12.78 -17.00
C LYS A 3 -12.45 -12.30 -17.21
N ASN A 4 -11.61 -13.20 -17.68
CA ASN A 4 -10.37 -12.82 -18.35
C ASN A 4 -10.74 -12.13 -19.65
N ASP A 5 -10.16 -10.96 -19.90
CA ASP A 5 -9.61 -10.56 -21.20
C ASP A 5 -9.42 -9.05 -21.24
N THR A 6 -8.28 -8.58 -20.76
CA THR A 6 -7.64 -7.35 -21.26
C THR A 6 -6.17 -7.37 -20.87
N LYS A 7 -5.31 -7.74 -21.83
CA LYS A 7 -3.86 -7.60 -21.71
C LYS A 7 -3.51 -6.11 -21.79
N PHE A 8 -3.38 -5.44 -20.65
CA PHE A 8 -2.57 -4.22 -20.59
C PHE A 8 -1.12 -4.67 -20.41
N MET A 9 -0.30 -4.43 -21.43
CA MET A 9 1.14 -4.55 -21.28
C MET A 9 1.62 -3.33 -20.52
N THR A 10 1.90 -3.50 -19.23
CA THR A 10 2.75 -2.55 -18.50
C THR A 10 4.19 -2.91 -18.87
N ASP A 11 4.88 -2.02 -19.58
CA ASP A 11 6.28 -2.18 -20.03
C ASP A 11 7.29 -2.08 -18.88
N ASN A 12 6.99 -2.70 -17.73
CA ASN A 12 7.89 -2.77 -16.58
C ASN A 12 8.46 -4.20 -16.51
N PRO A 13 9.80 -4.41 -16.60
CA PRO A 13 10.40 -5.74 -16.60
C PRO A 13 10.07 -6.56 -15.33
N ILE A 14 9.67 -5.91 -14.24
CA ILE A 14 9.27 -6.55 -12.97
C ILE A 14 7.87 -7.19 -13.08
N THR A 15 6.98 -6.69 -13.93
CA THR A 15 5.59 -7.15 -14.07
C THR A 15 5.38 -8.05 -15.29
N SER A 16 6.44 -8.37 -16.03
CA SER A 16 6.39 -9.25 -17.20
C SER A 16 5.82 -10.62 -16.86
N GLY A 17 4.74 -11.01 -17.56
CA GLY A 17 4.06 -12.29 -17.35
C GLY A 17 3.01 -12.32 -16.22
N LEU A 18 2.73 -11.19 -15.57
CA LEU A 18 1.66 -11.07 -14.60
C LEU A 18 0.36 -10.60 -15.26
N GLU A 19 -0.76 -11.25 -14.93
CA GLU A 19 -2.10 -10.79 -15.34
C GLU A 19 -2.62 -9.76 -14.33
N MET A 20 -3.12 -8.62 -14.80
CA MET A 20 -3.75 -7.65 -13.91
C MET A 20 -5.12 -8.14 -13.45
N MET A 21 -5.45 -7.85 -12.20
CA MET A 21 -6.76 -8.12 -11.62
C MET A 21 -7.52 -6.80 -11.41
N PHE A 22 -8.83 -6.82 -11.70
CA PHE A 22 -9.72 -5.70 -11.45
C PHE A 22 -10.72 -6.03 -10.35
N LEU A 23 -10.98 -5.07 -9.48
CA LEU A 23 -11.98 -5.18 -8.43
C LEU A 23 -13.30 -4.55 -8.88
N GLU A 24 -14.41 -5.27 -8.70
CA GLU A 24 -15.75 -4.76 -9.00
C GLU A 24 -16.38 -4.09 -7.77
N VAL A 25 -16.82 -2.83 -7.90
CA VAL A 25 -17.49 -2.08 -6.82
C VAL A 25 -18.65 -2.85 -6.19
N LYS A 26 -19.47 -3.52 -7.02
CA LYS A 26 -20.60 -4.32 -6.54
C LYS A 26 -20.16 -5.50 -5.67
N ALA A 27 -19.03 -6.12 -5.99
CA ALA A 27 -18.47 -7.20 -5.18
C ALA A 27 -17.90 -6.66 -3.86
N LEU A 28 -17.19 -5.53 -3.90
CA LEU A 28 -16.64 -4.87 -2.72
C LEU A 28 -17.73 -4.44 -1.73
N ARG A 29 -18.84 -3.87 -2.23
CA ARG A 29 -19.98 -3.51 -1.38
C ARG A 29 -20.62 -4.72 -0.71
N LYS A 30 -20.68 -5.87 -1.40
CA LYS A 30 -21.16 -7.13 -0.79
C LYS A 30 -20.22 -7.67 0.30
N MET A 31 -18.95 -7.30 0.25
CA MET A 31 -17.95 -7.61 1.29
C MET A 31 -17.95 -6.61 2.45
N ASN A 32 -18.93 -5.69 2.51
CA ASN A 32 -19.06 -4.66 3.55
C ASN A 32 -17.86 -3.69 3.65
N PHE A 33 -17.25 -3.37 2.51
CA PHE A 33 -16.34 -2.23 2.42
C PHE A 33 -17.13 -0.92 2.34
N ASN A 34 -16.69 0.09 3.09
CA ASN A 34 -17.25 1.43 3.04
C ASN A 34 -16.69 2.22 1.83
N GLU A 35 -17.21 3.42 1.57
CA GLU A 35 -16.83 4.19 0.38
C GLU A 35 -15.34 4.59 0.36
N GLU A 36 -14.75 4.91 1.51
CA GLU A 36 -13.30 5.24 1.60
C GLU A 36 -12.43 4.01 1.33
N GLU A 37 -12.84 2.84 1.83
CA GLU A 37 -12.15 1.57 1.59
C GLU A 37 -12.24 1.17 0.12
N ILE A 38 -13.40 1.37 -0.50
CA ILE A 38 -13.61 1.12 -1.92
C ILE A 38 -12.77 2.08 -2.77
N GLU A 39 -12.75 3.38 -2.45
CA GLU A 39 -11.94 4.37 -3.16
C GLU A 39 -10.47 3.98 -3.14
N LEU A 40 -9.94 3.61 -1.95
CA LEU A 40 -8.56 3.15 -1.84
C LEU A 40 -8.33 1.87 -2.67
N LEU A 41 -9.20 0.87 -2.55
CA LEU A 41 -9.07 -0.40 -3.29
C LEU A 41 -9.05 -0.18 -4.80
N LEU A 42 -9.86 0.73 -5.33
CA LEU A 42 -9.90 1.01 -6.76
C LEU A 42 -8.71 1.82 -7.27
N SER A 43 -7.99 2.50 -6.37
CA SER A 43 -6.79 3.27 -6.73
C SER A 43 -5.50 2.44 -6.82
N LEU A 44 -5.52 1.17 -6.38
CA LEU A 44 -4.35 0.30 -6.37
C LEU A 44 -4.31 -0.58 -7.62
N GLU A 45 -3.09 -0.93 -8.02
CA GLU A 45 -2.84 -1.92 -9.05
C GLU A 45 -2.70 -3.30 -8.40
N TYR A 46 -3.33 -4.31 -9.02
CA TYR A 46 -3.27 -5.68 -8.55
C TYR A 46 -2.77 -6.61 -9.65
N PHE A 47 -1.88 -7.50 -9.29
CA PHE A 47 -1.45 -8.60 -10.13
C PHE A 47 -2.03 -9.90 -9.59
N ASN A 48 -2.57 -10.74 -10.46
CA ASN A 48 -3.16 -12.03 -10.13
C ASN A 48 -2.09 -13.07 -9.76
N LYS A 49 -1.35 -12.80 -8.68
CA LYS A 49 -0.26 -13.61 -8.19
C LYS A 49 -0.19 -13.52 -6.67
N TYR A 50 -0.03 -14.68 -6.05
CA TYR A 50 0.33 -14.75 -4.64
C TYR A 50 1.80 -14.37 -4.46
N GLU A 51 2.08 -13.55 -3.45
CA GLU A 51 3.41 -12.99 -3.25
C GLU A 51 3.98 -13.34 -1.88
N LEU A 52 5.27 -13.72 -1.86
CA LEU A 52 5.98 -13.98 -0.61
C LEU A 52 6.48 -12.67 -0.01
N PHE A 53 5.80 -12.23 1.04
CA PHE A 53 6.13 -11.01 1.77
C PHE A 53 6.97 -11.28 3.01
N PRO A 54 8.00 -10.47 3.29
CA PRO A 54 8.70 -10.52 4.56
C PRO A 54 7.77 -10.07 5.70
N VAL A 55 7.69 -10.87 6.75
CA VAL A 55 6.98 -10.49 7.97
C VAL A 55 7.76 -9.37 8.66
N ARG A 56 7.06 -8.32 9.07
CA ARG A 56 7.62 -7.19 9.81
C ARG A 56 7.08 -7.19 11.23
N LYS A 57 7.98 -7.14 12.21
CA LYS A 57 7.62 -6.96 13.63
C LYS A 57 8.21 -5.65 14.11
N ASN A 58 7.38 -4.76 14.65
CA ASN A 58 7.80 -3.41 15.03
C ASN A 58 8.61 -2.75 13.89
N GLU A 59 8.11 -2.90 12.66
CA GLU A 59 8.70 -2.34 11.43
C GLU A 59 10.02 -2.98 10.97
N LYS A 60 10.60 -3.89 11.76
CA LYS A 60 11.80 -4.64 11.41
C LYS A 60 11.45 -5.89 10.61
N ILE A 61 12.09 -6.06 9.46
CA ILE A 61 11.99 -7.28 8.65
C ILE A 61 12.54 -8.45 9.47
N THR A 62 11.76 -9.52 9.53
CA THR A 62 12.16 -10.77 10.16
C THR A 62 12.62 -11.78 9.11
N ASN A 63 13.19 -12.90 9.54
CA ASN A 63 13.56 -14.01 8.65
C ASN A 63 12.35 -14.82 8.16
N LYS A 64 11.13 -14.50 8.61
CA LYS A 64 9.92 -15.20 8.21
C LYS A 64 9.30 -14.53 6.99
N LYS A 65 8.72 -15.34 6.11
CA LYS A 65 7.91 -14.87 4.99
C LYS A 65 6.51 -15.47 5.08
N ILE A 66 5.52 -14.72 4.61
CA ILE A 66 4.15 -15.18 4.47
C ILE A 66 3.71 -15.02 3.03
N LEU A 67 2.86 -15.93 2.56
CA LEU A 67 2.28 -15.84 1.25
C LEU A 67 1.00 -14.97 1.36
N LEU A 68 0.96 -13.87 0.64
CA LEU A 68 -0.18 -12.96 0.58
C LEU A 68 -0.98 -13.19 -0.70
N ASP A 69 -2.30 -13.10 -0.59
CA ASP A 69 -3.16 -12.96 -1.76
C ASP A 69 -2.91 -11.60 -2.45
N PRO A 70 -3.27 -11.47 -3.74
CA PRO A 70 -3.07 -10.25 -4.52
C PRO A 70 -3.54 -8.95 -3.86
N VAL A 71 -4.69 -8.98 -3.17
CA VAL A 71 -5.28 -7.77 -2.58
C VAL A 71 -4.48 -7.38 -1.35
N CYS A 72 -4.17 -8.34 -0.47
CA CYS A 72 -3.33 -8.07 0.70
C CYS A 72 -1.92 -7.65 0.30
N ALA A 73 -1.33 -8.23 -0.75
CA ALA A 73 -0.01 -7.83 -1.25
C ALA A 73 0.03 -6.34 -1.64
N ALA A 74 -0.90 -5.91 -2.51
CA ALA A 74 -1.00 -4.53 -2.96
C ALA A 74 -1.25 -3.55 -1.80
N LEU A 75 -2.13 -3.91 -0.85
CA LEU A 75 -2.42 -3.07 0.32
C LEU A 75 -1.22 -2.93 1.25
N VAL A 76 -0.45 -4.01 1.44
CA VAL A 76 0.74 -4.01 2.29
C VAL A 76 1.86 -3.20 1.66
N ASP A 77 2.07 -3.33 0.34
CA ASP A 77 3.02 -2.51 -0.40
C ASP A 77 2.67 -1.03 -0.36
N PHE A 78 1.40 -0.70 -0.66
CA PHE A 78 0.90 0.67 -0.52
C PHE A 78 1.17 1.22 0.88
N TYR A 79 0.81 0.46 1.92
CA TYR A 79 0.96 0.90 3.30
C TYR A 79 2.42 1.25 3.64
N PHE A 80 3.37 0.35 3.35
CA PHE A 80 4.77 0.59 3.71
C PHE A 80 5.43 1.65 2.82
N GLY A 81 5.06 1.71 1.53
CA GLY A 81 5.51 2.76 0.62
C GLY A 81 5.06 4.14 1.07
N ALA A 82 3.74 4.32 1.28
CA ALA A 82 3.16 5.58 1.71
C ALA A 82 3.65 6.00 3.10
N LYS A 83 3.82 5.06 4.04
CA LYS A 83 4.35 5.37 5.37
C LYS A 83 5.78 5.92 5.32
N LYS A 84 6.65 5.33 4.51
CA LYS A 84 8.03 5.80 4.33
C LYS A 84 8.04 7.23 3.76
N LEU A 85 7.14 7.53 2.84
CA LEU A 85 6.99 8.87 2.26
C LEU A 85 6.56 9.90 3.31
N VAL A 86 5.52 9.59 4.11
CA VAL A 86 5.06 10.45 5.22
C VAL A 86 6.20 10.74 6.20
N GLN A 87 6.92 9.71 6.66
CA GLN A 87 8.05 9.88 7.58
C GLN A 87 9.18 10.73 7.00
N THR A 88 9.50 10.54 5.71
CA THR A 88 10.55 11.32 5.03
C THR A 88 10.15 12.79 4.93
N ASN A 89 8.87 13.06 4.65
CA ASN A 89 8.36 14.42 4.55
C ASN A 89 8.32 15.11 5.93
N GLU A 90 7.87 14.42 6.98
CA GLU A 90 7.90 14.92 8.36
C GLU A 90 9.32 15.30 8.80
N ILE A 91 10.31 14.45 8.51
CA ILE A 91 11.73 14.72 8.79
C ILE A 91 12.23 15.92 7.98
N ALA A 92 11.87 16.02 6.69
CA ALA A 92 12.26 17.15 5.85
C ALA A 92 11.67 18.48 6.36
N GLN A 93 10.41 18.48 6.81
CA GLN A 93 9.76 19.65 7.41
C GLN A 93 10.42 20.07 8.73
N GLN A 94 10.81 19.11 9.58
CA GLN A 94 11.53 19.39 10.83
C GLN A 94 12.95 19.94 10.58
N MET A 95 13.66 19.42 9.58
CA MET A 95 15.03 19.85 9.26
C MET A 95 15.11 21.20 8.52
N ARG A 96 14.05 21.62 7.81
CA ARG A 96 13.95 22.97 7.20
C ARG A 96 14.14 24.10 8.22
N GLY A 97 13.88 23.86 9.50
CA GLY A 97 14.12 24.83 10.58
C GLY A 97 15.54 24.85 11.16
N VAL A 98 16.42 23.92 10.79
CA VAL A 98 17.70 23.70 11.49
C VAL A 98 18.93 23.71 10.58
N PHE A 99 18.83 23.28 9.31
CA PHE A 99 19.97 23.32 8.39
C PHE A 99 19.52 23.53 6.95
N GLN A 100 20.21 24.44 6.24
CA GLN A 100 20.10 24.61 4.79
C GLN A 100 20.94 23.50 4.10
N PHE A 101 20.45 22.26 4.15
CA PHE A 101 21.06 21.16 3.41
C PHE A 101 20.75 21.30 1.91
N ASN A 102 21.75 21.03 1.06
CA ASN A 102 21.62 21.04 -0.41
C ASN A 102 20.37 20.26 -0.86
N LEU A 103 19.39 21.00 -1.36
CA LEU A 103 18.00 20.61 -1.64
C LEU A 103 17.79 19.87 -2.96
N THR A 104 18.84 19.58 -3.73
CA THR A 104 18.73 19.10 -5.11
C THR A 104 18.10 17.70 -5.27
N LEU A 105 17.88 16.97 -4.15
CA LEU A 105 17.20 15.67 -4.11
C LEU A 105 15.84 15.70 -3.39
N ILE A 106 15.48 16.81 -2.74
CA ILE A 106 14.28 16.94 -1.90
C ILE A 106 13.20 17.82 -2.59
N GLU A 107 13.58 18.62 -3.59
CA GLU A 107 12.67 19.53 -4.28
C GLU A 107 11.52 18.84 -5.03
N ASP A 108 11.63 17.55 -5.38
CA ASP A 108 10.59 16.80 -6.13
C ASP A 108 9.66 15.94 -5.25
N THR A 109 9.81 15.92 -3.92
CA THR A 109 9.02 15.02 -3.03
C THR A 109 8.35 15.71 -1.85
N THR A 110 8.34 17.05 -1.82
CA THR A 110 7.52 17.75 -0.82
C THR A 110 6.07 17.81 -1.26
N LEU A 111 5.33 16.79 -0.83
CA LEU A 111 3.87 16.79 -0.83
C LEU A 111 3.34 18.00 -0.05
N GLU A 112 2.25 18.59 -0.54
CA GLU A 112 1.54 19.63 0.19
C GLU A 112 1.00 19.06 1.52
N SER A 113 0.85 19.90 2.54
CA SER A 113 0.38 19.47 3.87
C SER A 113 -0.98 18.74 3.82
N GLY A 114 -1.86 19.13 2.88
CA GLY A 114 -3.13 18.46 2.64
C GLY A 114 -2.98 17.03 2.06
N GLU A 115 -1.96 16.80 1.23
CA GLU A 115 -1.69 15.49 0.64
C GLU A 115 -1.11 14.51 1.67
N ILE A 116 -0.30 15.00 2.60
CA ILE A 116 0.22 14.20 3.72
C ILE A 116 -0.92 13.74 4.63
N LEU A 117 -1.87 14.64 4.97
CA LEU A 117 -3.05 14.30 5.76
C LEU A 117 -3.92 13.26 5.05
N LYS A 118 -4.08 13.40 3.72
CA LYS A 118 -4.80 12.41 2.90
C LYS A 118 -4.11 11.04 2.93
N LEU A 119 -2.78 11.00 2.78
CA LEU A 119 -2.00 9.76 2.87
C LEU A 119 -2.08 9.13 4.27
N GLN A 120 -1.95 9.92 5.33
CA GLN A 120 -2.09 9.42 6.71
C GLN A 120 -3.46 8.78 6.94
N ARG A 121 -4.54 9.38 6.41
CA ARG A 121 -5.88 8.77 6.45
C ARG A 121 -5.92 7.46 5.65
N GLN A 122 -5.36 7.44 4.43
CA GLN A 122 -5.32 6.24 3.59
C GLN A 122 -4.50 5.10 4.24
N LEU A 123 -3.45 5.40 5.01
CA LEU A 123 -2.73 4.40 5.80
C LEU A 123 -3.62 3.72 6.85
N PHE A 124 -4.50 4.48 7.52
CA PHE A 124 -5.48 3.92 8.45
C PHE A 124 -6.51 3.05 7.72
N VAL A 125 -7.00 3.51 6.57
CA VAL A 125 -7.94 2.77 5.72
C VAL A 125 -7.31 1.46 5.26
N ALA A 126 -6.07 1.47 4.75
CA ALA A 126 -5.36 0.26 4.31
C ALA A 126 -5.30 -0.81 5.43
N LYS A 127 -4.98 -0.41 6.66
CA LYS A 127 -4.98 -1.30 7.82
C LYS A 127 -6.37 -1.90 8.09
N SER A 128 -7.42 -1.08 8.02
CA SER A 128 -8.81 -1.52 8.20
C SER A 128 -9.18 -2.62 7.19
N ILE A 129 -8.83 -2.41 5.92
CA ILE A 129 -9.14 -3.35 4.84
C ILE A 129 -8.41 -4.68 5.05
N VAL A 130 -7.10 -4.65 5.35
CA VAL A 130 -6.34 -5.88 5.61
C VAL A 130 -6.94 -6.62 6.81
N LYS A 131 -7.36 -5.92 7.86
CA LYS A 131 -8.03 -6.55 9.01
C LYS A 131 -9.34 -7.25 8.60
N LYS A 132 -10.14 -6.63 7.75
CA LYS A 132 -11.40 -7.21 7.24
C LYS A 132 -11.17 -8.42 6.32
N GLN A 133 -10.17 -8.35 5.45
CA GLN A 133 -9.83 -9.43 4.53
C GLN A 133 -9.19 -10.62 5.27
N SER A 134 -8.29 -10.35 6.21
CA SER A 134 -7.58 -11.39 6.96
C SER A 134 -7.02 -10.87 8.28
N GLU A 135 -7.70 -11.21 9.38
CA GLU A 135 -7.21 -10.92 10.73
C GLU A 135 -5.83 -11.52 10.99
N TRP A 136 -5.56 -12.70 10.41
CA TRP A 136 -4.26 -13.36 10.54
C TRP A 136 -3.16 -12.54 9.89
N ILE A 137 -3.32 -12.11 8.63
CA ILE A 137 -2.33 -11.25 7.94
C ILE A 137 -2.15 -9.94 8.70
N TYR A 138 -3.26 -9.35 9.17
CA TYR A 138 -3.22 -8.14 9.98
C TYR A 138 -2.35 -8.31 11.23
N GLY A 139 -2.50 -9.43 11.95
CA GLY A 139 -1.68 -9.74 13.12
C GLY A 139 -0.19 -9.84 12.79
N PHE A 140 0.17 -10.50 11.69
CA PHE A 140 1.58 -10.65 11.28
C PHE A 140 2.22 -9.36 10.78
N ILE A 141 1.45 -8.48 10.12
CA ILE A 141 1.98 -7.28 9.47
C ILE A 141 1.88 -6.04 10.36
N PHE A 142 0.81 -5.93 11.16
CA PHE A 142 0.48 -4.73 11.93
C PHE A 142 0.33 -4.96 13.44
N GLY A 143 0.25 -6.21 13.90
CA GLY A 143 0.11 -6.52 15.31
C GLY A 143 1.39 -6.26 16.11
N ASN A 144 1.24 -5.69 17.31
CA ASN A 144 2.31 -5.63 18.31
C ASN A 144 2.41 -7.03 18.95
N SER A 145 3.26 -7.90 18.39
CA SER A 145 3.52 -9.25 18.94
C SER A 145 4.92 -9.36 19.52
#